data_AF-N1QTJ6-F1
#
_entry.id   AF-N1QTJ6-F1
#
_cell.length_a   1.000
_cell.length_b   1.000
_cell.length_c   1.000
_cell.angle_alpha   90.00
_cell.angle_beta   90.00
_cell.angle_gamma   90.00
#
_symmetry.space_group_name_H-M   'P 1'
#
loop_
_entity.id
_entity.type
_entity.pdbx_description
1 polymer ?
#
loop_
_entity_poly.entity_id
_entity_poly.type
_entity_poly.pdbx_seq_one_letter_code
_entity_poly.pdbx_strand_id
1 'polypeptide(L)'
;MGSECAYGNLFSQGYMTRTAALSTVLFNDCAACGECYKIECDRKRADPLFCKPSMTVTVTATNICPPNDALPNDNAGWCNTPRPHFDMAQPASEKIGVKGGIIPVMYQRVPCVKRGGVRYKINGHDYFNLVLVSNVAAAGSIKSMDVKEQ
;
A
#
# COMPACT_ATOMS: atom_id res chain seq x y z
N MET A 1 -5.89 -3.54 -16.95
CA MET A 1 -5.57 -3.67 -15.51
C MET A 1 -5.14 -2.28 -15.06
N GLY A 2 -5.80 -1.72 -14.04
CA GLY A 2 -5.49 -0.38 -13.52
C GLY A 2 -4.94 -0.49 -12.12
N SER A 3 -4.02 0.42 -11.77
CA SER A 3 -3.08 0.39 -10.62
C SER A 3 -1.84 -0.49 -10.86
N GLU A 4 -0.68 -0.09 -10.32
CA GLU A 4 0.62 -0.76 -10.51
C GLU A 4 0.65 -2.17 -9.91
N CYS A 5 -0.10 -2.43 -8.84
CA CYS A 5 -0.34 -3.80 -8.34
C CYS A 5 -1.45 -4.55 -9.08
N ALA A 6 -2.11 -3.90 -10.05
CA ALA A 6 -3.14 -4.45 -10.92
C ALA A 6 -4.38 -5.05 -10.24
N TYR A 7 -4.62 -4.76 -8.95
CA TYR A 7 -5.79 -5.26 -8.22
C TYR A 7 -7.12 -4.69 -8.75
N GLY A 8 -7.11 -3.67 -9.61
CA GLY A 8 -8.33 -3.10 -10.17
C GLY A 8 -9.17 -2.43 -9.08
N ASN A 9 -10.47 -2.76 -9.01
CA ASN A 9 -11.33 -2.15 -8.00
C ASN A 9 -11.09 -2.76 -6.61
N LEU A 10 -10.42 -1.99 -5.74
CA LEU A 10 -10.03 -2.40 -4.39
C LEU A 10 -11.20 -2.75 -3.47
N PHE A 11 -12.40 -2.21 -3.70
CA PHE A 11 -13.60 -2.60 -2.95
C PHE A 11 -14.06 -4.00 -3.36
N SER A 12 -14.13 -4.26 -4.68
CA SER A 12 -14.54 -5.56 -5.22
C SER A 12 -13.56 -6.69 -4.81
N GLN A 13 -12.28 -6.37 -4.65
CA GLN A 13 -11.23 -7.30 -4.24
C GLN A 13 -11.14 -7.47 -2.71
N GLY A 14 -11.92 -6.73 -1.92
CA GLY A 14 -11.94 -6.84 -0.45
C GLY A 14 -10.84 -6.08 0.29
N TYR A 15 -10.04 -5.24 -0.38
CA TYR A 15 -9.07 -4.35 0.27
C TYR A 15 -9.74 -3.12 0.90
N MET A 16 -10.86 -2.67 0.33
CA MET A 16 -11.67 -1.55 0.84
C MET A 16 -10.84 -0.26 1.03
N THR A 17 -10.98 0.41 2.17
CA THR A 17 -10.38 1.72 2.48
C THR A 17 -9.12 1.63 3.35
N ARG A 18 -8.62 0.42 3.63
CA ARG A 18 -7.37 0.20 4.39
C ARG A 18 -6.20 -0.03 3.44
N THR A 19 -5.96 0.93 2.57
CA THR A 19 -5.00 0.84 1.48
C THR A 19 -4.07 2.05 1.45
N ALA A 20 -2.88 1.85 0.89
CA ALA A 20 -1.91 2.91 0.69
C ALA A 20 -1.17 2.73 -0.66
N ALA A 21 -0.87 3.87 -1.28
CA ALA A 21 0.10 4.00 -2.35
C ALA A 21 1.47 4.32 -1.73
N LEU A 22 2.49 3.54 -2.08
CA LEU A 22 3.82 3.64 -1.49
C LEU A 22 4.74 4.50 -2.37
N SER A 23 5.56 5.36 -1.79
CA SER A 23 6.70 5.98 -2.50
C SER A 23 7.60 4.92 -3.14
N THR A 24 8.34 5.28 -4.19
CA THR A 24 9.30 4.39 -4.87
C THR A 24 10.23 3.64 -3.91
N VAL A 25 10.74 4.31 -2.87
CA VAL A 25 11.64 3.73 -1.85
C VAL A 25 11.01 2.54 -1.10
N LEU A 26 9.69 2.56 -0.91
CA LEU A 26 8.94 1.53 -0.21
C LEU A 26 8.32 0.51 -1.18
N PHE A 27 7.95 0.95 -2.38
CA PHE A 27 7.25 0.12 -3.35
C PHE A 27 8.13 -0.99 -3.95
N ASN A 28 9.44 -0.71 -4.09
CA ASN A 28 10.46 -1.66 -4.51
C ASN A 28 10.08 -2.44 -5.78
N ASP A 29 9.82 -1.74 -6.88
CA ASP A 29 9.48 -2.32 -8.19
C ASP A 29 8.35 -3.37 -8.12
N CYS A 30 7.23 -3.00 -7.49
CA CYS A 30 6.06 -3.84 -7.23
C CYS A 30 6.28 -4.99 -6.22
N ALA A 31 7.49 -5.21 -5.70
CA ALA A 31 7.75 -6.28 -4.74
C ALA A 31 6.96 -6.11 -3.43
N ALA A 32 6.62 -4.87 -3.07
CA ALA A 32 5.81 -4.57 -1.89
C ALA A 32 4.29 -4.72 -2.12
N CYS A 33 3.83 -5.01 -3.34
CA CYS A 33 2.41 -5.20 -3.61
C CYS A 33 1.81 -6.29 -2.71
N GLY A 34 0.74 -5.94 -2.00
CA GLY A 34 0.05 -6.83 -1.09
C GLY A 34 0.61 -6.85 0.33
N GLU A 35 1.77 -6.25 0.61
CA GLU A 35 2.33 -6.15 1.96
C GLU A 35 1.46 -5.31 2.89
N CYS A 36 1.51 -5.62 4.18
CA CYS A 36 0.77 -4.89 5.21
C CYS A 36 1.69 -4.13 6.14
N TYR A 37 1.28 -2.91 6.45
CA TYR A 37 2.03 -1.99 7.30
C TYR A 37 1.12 -1.53 8.43
N LYS A 38 1.60 -1.66 9.67
CA LYS A 38 1.00 -1.00 10.83
C LYS A 38 1.62 0.38 10.93
N ILE A 39 0.77 1.40 10.95
CA ILE A 39 1.14 2.81 10.94
C ILE A 39 0.53 3.49 12.14
N GLU A 40 1.31 4.34 12.79
CA GLU A 40 0.87 5.22 13.86
C GLU A 40 1.48 6.61 13.69
N CYS A 41 0.81 7.63 14.19
CA CYS A 41 1.34 8.98 14.12
C CYS A 41 2.53 9.16 15.08
N ASP A 42 3.63 9.77 14.59
CA ASP A 42 4.83 10.03 15.39
C ASP A 42 4.65 11.29 16.24
N ARG A 43 4.21 11.12 17.48
CA ARG A 43 3.97 12.23 18.41
C ARG A 43 5.21 13.07 18.74
N LYS A 44 6.42 12.53 18.55
CA LYS A 44 7.64 13.29 18.84
C LYS A 44 7.94 14.31 17.74
N ARG A 45 7.43 14.05 16.53
CA ARG A 45 7.70 14.86 15.33
C ARG A 45 6.48 15.57 14.79
N ALA A 46 5.29 15.03 15.00
CA ALA A 46 4.03 15.57 14.52
C ALA A 46 3.48 16.63 15.49
N ASP A 47 2.85 17.65 14.93
CA ASP A 47 2.08 18.62 15.69
C ASP A 47 0.88 17.90 16.37
N PRO A 48 0.69 18.06 17.70
CA PRO A 48 -0.41 17.47 18.45
C PRO A 48 -1.80 17.75 17.90
N LEU A 49 -1.99 18.85 17.17
CA LEU A 49 -3.27 19.21 16.55
C LEU A 49 -3.68 18.27 15.41
N PHE A 50 -2.70 17.68 14.71
CA PHE A 50 -2.93 16.80 13.57
C PHE A 50 -2.75 15.33 13.89
N CYS A 51 -2.13 15.01 15.03
CA CYS A 51 -1.78 13.65 15.43
C CYS A 51 -2.81 13.06 16.39
N LYS A 52 -3.50 11.96 16.02
CA LYS A 52 -4.42 11.29 16.94
C LYS A 52 -3.67 10.31 17.84
N PRO A 53 -3.64 10.54 19.17
CA PRO A 53 -2.87 9.71 20.06
C PRO A 53 -3.46 8.31 20.19
N SER A 54 -2.56 7.32 20.26
CA SER A 54 -2.81 5.90 20.59
C SER A 54 -3.63 5.15 19.55
N MET A 55 -3.84 5.76 18.39
CA MET A 55 -4.50 5.14 17.26
C MET A 55 -3.46 4.54 16.32
N THR A 56 -3.71 3.31 15.89
CA THR A 56 -2.91 2.66 14.85
C THR A 56 -3.82 2.16 13.74
N VAL A 57 -3.32 2.15 12.52
CA VAL A 57 -4.02 1.61 11.35
C VAL A 57 -3.13 0.62 10.63
N THR A 58 -3.71 -0.51 10.23
CA THR A 58 -3.04 -1.42 9.31
C THR A 58 -3.57 -1.16 7.91
N VAL A 59 -2.66 -0.87 6.98
CA VAL A 59 -2.95 -0.67 5.55
C VAL A 59 -2.29 -1.75 4.72
N THR A 60 -2.88 -2.07 3.56
CA THR A 60 -2.24 -2.90 2.53
C THR A 60 -1.68 -2.00 1.43
N ALA A 61 -0.45 -2.30 0.99
CA ALA A 61 0.17 -1.69 -0.17
C ALA A 61 -0.53 -2.16 -1.44
N THR A 62 -1.15 -1.23 -2.17
CA THR A 62 -1.96 -1.55 -3.35
C THR A 62 -1.58 -0.72 -4.57
N ASN A 63 -0.71 0.27 -4.40
CA ASN A 63 -0.25 1.11 -5.50
C ASN A 63 1.12 1.73 -5.26
N ILE A 64 1.65 2.38 -6.29
CA ILE A 64 2.74 3.34 -6.15
C ILE A 64 2.16 4.75 -5.98
N CYS A 65 2.84 5.56 -5.19
CA CYS A 65 2.73 7.01 -5.24
C CYS A 65 3.90 7.52 -6.09
N PRO A 66 3.65 7.97 -7.34
CA PRO A 66 4.73 8.35 -8.25
C PRO A 66 5.48 9.58 -7.74
N PRO A 67 6.81 9.65 -7.92
CA PRO A 67 7.57 10.84 -7.61
C PRO A 67 7.21 11.96 -8.60
N ASN A 68 7.32 13.19 -8.14
CA ASN A 68 7.23 14.41 -8.91
C ASN A 68 8.47 15.28 -8.63
N ASP A 69 9.55 15.03 -9.36
CA ASP A 69 10.84 15.70 -9.18
C ASP A 69 10.83 17.17 -9.64
N ALA A 70 9.74 17.64 -10.26
CA ALA A 70 9.54 19.05 -10.58
C ALA A 70 9.12 19.87 -9.34
N LEU A 71 8.73 19.22 -8.24
CA LEU A 71 8.30 19.87 -7.00
C LEU A 71 9.21 19.48 -5.82
N PRO A 72 9.48 20.41 -4.88
CA PRO A 72 10.27 20.10 -3.69
C PRO A 72 9.65 19.01 -2.80
N ASN A 73 10.49 18.21 -2.15
CA ASN A 73 10.05 17.09 -1.30
C ASN A 73 9.24 17.50 -0.06
N ASP A 74 9.31 18.77 0.32
CA ASP A 74 8.58 19.42 1.41
C ASP A 74 7.42 20.30 0.91
N ASN A 75 7.19 20.34 -0.40
CA ASN A 75 6.10 21.08 -1.02
C ASN A 75 5.60 20.37 -2.27
N ALA A 76 4.60 19.50 -2.08
CA ALA A 76 3.93 18.68 -3.11
C ALA A 76 4.73 17.51 -3.72
N GLY A 77 6.06 17.46 -3.57
CA GLY A 77 6.91 16.32 -3.96
C GLY A 77 7.02 15.20 -2.92
N TRP A 78 5.94 14.85 -2.22
CA TRP A 78 5.99 14.05 -0.98
C TRP A 78 6.48 12.61 -1.17
N CYS A 79 6.29 12.04 -2.36
CA CYS A 79 6.68 10.68 -2.72
C CYS A 79 8.06 10.61 -3.38
N ASN A 80 8.75 11.75 -3.51
CA ASN A 80 10.08 11.82 -4.11
C ASN A 80 11.11 11.06 -3.28
N THR A 81 12.08 10.49 -3.97
CA THR A 81 13.24 9.90 -3.32
C THR A 81 14.05 10.98 -2.56
N PRO A 82 14.71 10.63 -1.44
CA PRO A 82 14.81 9.32 -0.78
C PRO A 82 13.75 9.09 0.31
N ARG A 83 12.61 9.80 0.30
CA ARG A 83 11.67 9.77 1.43
C ARG A 83 10.76 8.54 1.39
N PRO A 84 10.65 7.76 2.50
CA PRO A 84 9.57 6.80 2.64
C PRO A 84 8.25 7.55 2.89
N HIS A 85 7.25 7.31 2.04
CA HIS A 85 5.94 7.95 2.12
C HIS A 85 4.79 6.97 1.86
N PHE A 86 3.69 7.17 2.60
CA PHE A 86 2.44 6.43 2.47
C PHE A 86 1.32 7.40 2.09
N ASP A 87 0.87 7.35 0.84
CA ASP A 87 -0.35 8.04 0.41
C ASP A 87 -1.56 7.13 0.69
N MET A 88 -2.12 7.29 1.89
CA MET A 88 -3.18 6.42 2.41
C MET A 88 -4.56 6.89 1.95
N ALA A 89 -5.45 5.92 1.73
CA ALA A 89 -6.88 6.23 1.58
C ALA A 89 -7.38 7.04 2.79
N GLN A 90 -8.19 8.07 2.53
CA GLN A 90 -8.64 9.02 3.56
C GLN A 90 -9.20 8.35 4.84
N PRO A 91 -10.04 7.29 4.78
CA PRO A 91 -10.54 6.66 6.00
C PRO A 91 -9.45 5.95 6.82
N ALA A 92 -8.32 5.59 6.22
CA ALA A 92 -7.16 5.05 6.94
C ALA A 92 -6.30 6.17 7.53
N SER A 93 -6.03 7.26 6.79
CA SER A 93 -5.25 8.39 7.30
C SER A 93 -5.96 9.10 8.47
N GLU A 94 -7.27 9.30 8.37
CA GLU A 94 -8.08 9.94 9.41
C GLU A 94 -8.20 9.11 10.70
N LYS A 95 -7.77 7.84 10.72
CA LYS A 95 -7.68 7.08 11.97
C LYS A 95 -6.54 7.54 12.85
N ILE A 96 -5.41 7.91 12.25
CA ILE A 96 -4.19 8.27 12.98
C ILE A 96 -3.90 9.77 12.96
N GLY A 97 -4.63 10.53 12.14
CA GLY A 97 -4.54 11.98 12.10
C GLY A 97 -5.87 12.69 11.93
N VAL A 98 -5.82 14.02 12.00
CA VAL A 98 -6.94 14.91 11.69
C VAL A 98 -6.96 15.22 10.19
N LYS A 99 -8.13 15.55 9.65
CA LYS A 99 -8.39 15.72 8.23
C LYS A 99 -7.48 16.79 7.60
N GLY A 100 -6.80 16.42 6.52
CA GLY A 100 -6.05 17.34 5.66
C GLY A 100 -4.61 17.55 6.10
N GLY A 101 -3.67 17.03 5.31
CA GLY A 101 -2.25 17.31 5.45
C GLY A 101 -1.38 16.07 5.56
N ILE A 102 -0.10 16.32 5.82
CA ILE A 102 0.93 15.31 5.96
C ILE A 102 1.40 15.30 7.39
N ILE A 103 1.35 14.11 7.97
CA ILE A 103 1.74 13.87 9.35
C ILE A 103 2.97 12.96 9.36
N PRO A 104 4.00 13.26 10.16
CA PRO A 104 5.05 12.31 10.47
C PRO A 104 4.44 11.04 11.08
N VAL A 105 4.84 9.88 10.57
CA VAL A 105 4.37 8.57 11.04
C VAL A 105 5.53 7.65 11.38
N MET A 106 5.28 6.73 12.30
CA MET A 106 6.08 5.53 12.49
C MET A 106 5.34 4.36 11.82
N TYR A 107 6.08 3.46 11.19
CA TYR A 107 5.51 2.31 10.52
C TYR A 107 6.35 1.05 10.73
N GLN A 108 5.68 -0.10 10.67
CA GLN A 108 6.30 -1.41 10.74
C GLN A 108 5.58 -2.35 9.78
N ARG A 109 6.34 -3.16 9.03
CA ARG A 109 5.76 -4.26 8.25
C ARG A 109 5.21 -5.34 9.20
N VAL A 110 3.99 -5.79 8.95
CA VAL A 110 3.28 -6.78 9.78
C VAL A 110 2.62 -7.86 8.93
N PRO A 111 2.34 -9.05 9.48
CA PRO A 111 1.58 -10.07 8.77
C PRO A 111 0.19 -9.58 8.34
N CYS A 112 -0.15 -9.79 7.08
CA CYS A 112 -1.47 -9.50 6.54
C CYS A 112 -2.52 -10.49 7.05
N VAL A 113 -3.63 -9.97 7.57
CA VAL A 113 -4.81 -10.77 7.91
C VAL A 113 -5.84 -10.61 6.80
N LYS A 114 -6.16 -11.72 6.11
CA LYS A 114 -7.10 -11.76 4.99
C LYS A 114 -8.13 -12.87 5.19
N ARG A 115 -9.34 -12.69 4.64
CA ARG A 115 -10.42 -13.68 4.64
C ARG A 115 -10.71 -14.13 3.22
N GLY A 116 -11.13 -15.38 3.04
CA GLY A 116 -11.55 -15.90 1.73
C GLY A 116 -10.43 -16.48 0.85
N GLY A 117 -9.24 -16.75 1.42
CA GLY A 117 -8.14 -17.44 0.76
C GLY A 117 -7.46 -16.65 -0.37
N VAL A 118 -6.37 -17.19 -0.90
CA VAL A 118 -5.66 -16.61 -2.06
C VAL A 118 -6.59 -16.62 -3.27
N ARG A 119 -6.57 -15.54 -4.06
CA ARG A 119 -7.38 -15.38 -5.27
C ARG A 119 -6.48 -15.29 -6.50
N TYR A 120 -6.96 -15.85 -7.60
CA TYR A 120 -6.27 -15.84 -8.89
C TYR A 120 -7.21 -15.24 -9.93
N LYS A 121 -6.70 -14.31 -10.73
CA LYS A 121 -7.35 -13.84 -11.95
C LYS A 121 -6.43 -14.13 -13.11
N ILE A 122 -6.87 -15.00 -14.01
CA ILE A 122 -6.13 -15.38 -15.21
C ILE A 122 -6.73 -14.60 -16.38
N ASN A 123 -5.89 -13.90 -17.13
CA ASN A 123 -6.23 -13.31 -18.43
C ASN A 123 -5.20 -13.80 -19.46
N GLY A 124 -5.48 -13.61 -20.75
CA GLY A 124 -4.56 -13.97 -21.82
C GLY A 124 -5.24 -14.72 -22.95
N HIS A 125 -4.47 -15.57 -23.64
CA HIS A 125 -4.93 -16.45 -24.72
C HIS A 125 -4.07 -17.73 -24.73
N ASP A 126 -4.30 -18.63 -25.68
CA ASP A 126 -3.76 -20.01 -25.71
C ASP A 126 -2.23 -20.13 -25.60
N TYR A 127 -1.47 -19.06 -25.89
CA TYR A 127 0.00 -19.07 -25.87
C TYR A 127 0.60 -18.09 -24.85
N PHE A 128 -0.24 -17.38 -24.09
CA PHE A 128 0.19 -16.41 -23.10
C PHE A 128 -0.84 -16.29 -21.98
N ASN A 129 -0.41 -16.60 -20.75
CA ASN A 129 -1.23 -16.43 -19.56
C ASN A 129 -0.64 -15.34 -18.66
N LEU A 130 -1.50 -14.40 -18.26
CA LEU A 130 -1.22 -13.38 -17.25
C LEU A 130 -2.02 -13.70 -16.00
N VAL A 131 -1.32 -14.09 -14.93
CA VAL A 131 -1.95 -14.43 -13.65
C VAL A 131 -1.72 -13.32 -12.64
N LEU A 132 -2.83 -12.75 -12.16
CA LEU A 132 -2.84 -11.87 -11.01
C LEU A 132 -3.18 -12.67 -9.76
N VAL A 133 -2.28 -12.67 -8.79
CA VAL A 133 -2.49 -13.26 -7.47
C VAL A 133 -2.84 -12.15 -6.48
N SER A 134 -3.94 -12.30 -5.76
CA SER A 134 -4.40 -11.33 -4.78
C SER A 134 -4.89 -12.00 -3.50
N ASN A 135 -5.22 -11.19 -2.48
CA ASN A 135 -5.72 -11.64 -1.18
C ASN A 135 -4.76 -12.60 -0.42
N VAL A 136 -3.45 -12.42 -0.60
CA VAL A 136 -2.41 -13.20 0.09
C VAL A 136 -2.30 -12.74 1.55
N ALA A 137 -2.40 -13.67 2.49
CA ALA A 137 -2.21 -13.43 3.91
C ALA A 137 -0.72 -13.53 4.31
N ALA A 138 -0.42 -13.31 5.59
CA ALA A 138 0.93 -13.36 6.14
C ALA A 138 1.90 -12.38 5.44
N ALA A 139 2.79 -12.84 4.58
CA ALA A 139 3.77 -11.97 3.92
C ALA A 139 3.12 -10.87 3.08
N GLY A 140 1.97 -11.18 2.45
CA GLY A 140 1.24 -10.27 1.55
C GLY A 140 1.88 -10.12 0.17
N SER A 141 3.20 -9.99 0.11
CA SER A 141 4.00 -9.99 -1.12
C SER A 141 4.30 -11.40 -1.64
N ILE A 142 4.63 -11.47 -2.93
CA ILE A 142 4.94 -12.69 -3.66
C ILE A 142 6.33 -12.55 -4.24
N LYS A 143 7.18 -13.57 -4.04
CA LYS A 143 8.56 -13.57 -4.54
C LYS A 143 8.69 -14.32 -5.87
N SER A 144 7.96 -15.40 -6.03
CA SER A 144 7.98 -16.25 -7.23
C SER A 144 6.65 -16.95 -7.40
N MET A 145 6.36 -17.36 -8.63
CA MET A 145 5.21 -18.17 -9.00
C MET A 145 5.63 -19.13 -10.11
N ASP A 146 5.29 -20.40 -9.94
CA ASP A 146 5.59 -21.47 -10.88
C ASP A 146 4.29 -22.19 -11.25
N VAL A 147 4.23 -22.71 -12.48
CA VAL A 147 3.09 -23.49 -12.98
C VAL A 147 3.60 -24.87 -13.35
N LYS A 148 2.84 -25.90 -12.96
CA LYS A 148 3.12 -27.29 -13.32
C LYS A 148 2.00 -27.81 -14.23
N GLU A 149 2.38 -28.32 -15.40
CA GLU A 149 1.46 -29.05 -16.29
C GLU A 149 1.23 -30.47 -15.74
N GLN A 150 0.00 -30.97 -15.90
CA GLN A 150 -0.39 -32.32 -15.48
C GLN A 150 -0.11 -33.34 -16.57
#